data_AF-A0A1Y2FGF4-F1
#
_entry.id   AF-A0A1Y2FGF4-F1
#
_cell.length_a   1.000
_cell.length_b   1.000
_cell.length_c   1.000
_cell.angle_alpha   90.00
_cell.angle_beta   90.00
_cell.angle_gamma   90.00
#
_symmetry.space_group_name_H-M   'P 1'
#
loop_
_entity.id
_entity.type
_entity.pdbx_description
1 polymer ?
#
loop_
_entity_poly.entity_id
_entity_poly.type
_entity_poly.pdbx_seq_one_letter_code
_entity_poly.pdbx_strand_id
1 'polypeptide(L)'
;MANETARAALGRSAWHLLHTILARYPEAPSDLEKAKLKSFVGLFGELYPCGECAEDFLQLLTKLPVQTSSRKAAALWGCSIHNEVNKKLGKPEYDCGNVLEKYDCGCGDEPEKPKAAPK
;
A
#
# COMPACT_ATOMS: atom_id res chain seq x y z
N MET A 1 9.66 18.58 21.89
CA MET A 1 10.55 17.67 21.12
C MET A 1 9.70 16.56 20.54
N ALA A 2 9.92 16.18 19.28
CA ALA A 2 9.16 15.10 18.64
C ALA A 2 9.59 13.73 19.21
N ASN A 3 8.64 12.81 19.40
CA ASN A 3 8.92 11.44 19.82
C ASN A 3 9.18 10.56 18.59
N GLU A 4 10.42 10.53 18.15
CA GLU A 4 10.86 9.80 16.95
C GLU A 4 10.59 8.28 17.03
N THR A 5 10.72 7.71 18.22
CA THR A 5 10.44 6.28 18.45
C THR A 5 8.96 5.97 18.20
N ALA A 6 8.05 6.83 18.68
CA ALA A 6 6.62 6.68 18.47
C ALA A 6 6.24 6.89 16.99
N ARG A 7 6.81 7.90 16.32
CA ARG A 7 6.63 8.14 14.88
C ARG A 7 7.05 6.93 14.04
N ALA A 8 8.19 6.34 14.36
CA ALA A 8 8.68 5.14 13.68
C ALA A 8 7.81 3.90 13.93
N ALA A 9 7.28 3.74 15.15
CA ALA A 9 6.35 2.65 15.47
C ALA A 9 5.06 2.75 14.66
N LEU A 10 4.45 3.94 14.64
CA LEU A 10 3.29 4.23 13.81
C LEU A 10 3.57 3.92 12.33
N GLY A 11 4.70 4.40 11.79
CA GLY A 11 5.08 4.14 10.40
C GLY A 11 5.19 2.66 10.08
N ARG A 12 5.83 1.86 10.93
CA ARG A 12 5.92 0.39 10.73
C ARG A 12 4.55 -0.26 10.70
N SER A 13 3.66 0.10 11.63
CA SER A 13 2.31 -0.45 11.70
C SER A 13 1.47 -0.05 10.48
N ALA A 14 1.57 1.21 10.05
CA ALA A 14 0.82 1.72 8.92
C ALA A 14 1.26 1.09 7.60
N TRP A 15 2.57 0.96 7.38
CA TRP A 15 3.10 0.27 6.20
C TRP A 15 2.73 -1.21 6.19
N HIS A 16 2.81 -1.89 7.34
CA HIS A 16 2.39 -3.29 7.43
C HIS A 16 0.92 -3.45 7.01
N LEU A 17 0.01 -2.63 7.57
CA LEU A 17 -1.40 -2.66 7.19
C LEU A 17 -1.62 -2.37 5.70
N LEU A 18 -1.02 -1.29 5.17
CA LEU A 18 -1.18 -0.90 3.78
C LEU A 18 -0.70 -2.00 2.83
N HIS A 19 0.50 -2.54 3.04
CA HIS A 19 1.03 -3.60 2.19
C HIS A 19 0.20 -4.87 2.26
N THR A 20 -0.32 -5.25 3.43
CA THR A 20 -1.22 -6.40 3.57
C THR A 20 -2.55 -6.16 2.82
N ILE A 21 -3.13 -4.96 2.87
CA ILE A 21 -4.33 -4.63 2.07
C ILE A 21 -4.05 -4.79 0.57
N LEU A 22 -2.91 -4.29 0.09
CA LEU A 22 -2.52 -4.37 -1.32
C LEU A 22 -2.24 -5.81 -1.77
N ALA A 23 -1.57 -6.61 -0.93
CA ALA A 23 -1.30 -8.02 -1.20
C ALA A 23 -2.60 -8.87 -1.24
N ARG A 24 -3.64 -8.46 -0.50
CA ARG A 24 -4.95 -9.14 -0.48
C ARG A 24 -5.95 -8.59 -1.49
N TYR A 25 -5.59 -7.56 -2.23
CA TYR A 25 -6.44 -6.98 -3.28
C TYR A 25 -6.79 -8.03 -4.36
N PRO A 26 -7.93 -7.95 -5.07
CA PRO A 26 -8.28 -8.92 -6.11
C PRO A 26 -7.32 -8.91 -7.30
N GLU A 27 -7.05 -10.07 -7.88
CA GLU A 27 -6.26 -10.15 -9.14
C GLU A 27 -7.01 -9.48 -10.30
N ALA A 28 -8.32 -9.68 -10.38
CA ALA A 28 -9.23 -9.04 -11.34
C ALA A 28 -10.30 -8.21 -10.60
N PRO A 29 -9.98 -6.96 -10.22
CA PRO A 29 -10.91 -6.12 -9.46
C PRO A 29 -12.02 -5.54 -10.35
N SER A 30 -13.24 -5.50 -9.81
CA SER A 30 -14.36 -4.73 -10.35
C SER A 30 -14.09 -3.22 -10.29
N ASP A 31 -14.83 -2.43 -11.06
CA ASP A 31 -14.65 -0.96 -11.05
C ASP A 31 -14.97 -0.34 -9.69
N LEU A 32 -15.90 -0.94 -8.93
CA LEU A 32 -16.18 -0.55 -7.56
C LEU A 32 -14.98 -0.83 -6.64
N GLU A 33 -14.33 -1.99 -6.77
CA GLU A 33 -13.12 -2.30 -5.99
C GLU A 33 -11.95 -1.39 -6.35
N LYS A 34 -11.80 -1.00 -7.61
CA LYS A 34 -10.81 0.01 -8.05
C LYS A 34 -11.07 1.37 -7.41
N ALA A 35 -12.32 1.82 -7.44
CA ALA A 35 -12.72 3.08 -6.83
C ALA A 35 -12.49 3.07 -5.31
N LYS A 36 -12.87 1.98 -4.63
CA LYS A 36 -12.65 1.80 -3.18
C LYS A 36 -11.17 1.87 -2.81
N LEU A 37 -10.29 1.18 -3.52
CA LEU A 37 -8.85 1.23 -3.24
C LEU A 37 -8.29 2.64 -3.43
N LYS A 38 -8.70 3.33 -4.51
CA LYS A 38 -8.30 4.72 -4.76
C LYS A 38 -8.73 5.67 -3.65
N SER A 39 -9.99 5.59 -3.23
CA SER A 39 -10.51 6.39 -2.11
C SER A 39 -9.82 6.05 -0.79
N PHE A 40 -9.61 4.76 -0.50
CA PHE A 40 -8.91 4.31 0.70
C PHE A 40 -7.51 4.90 0.79
N VAL A 41 -6.70 4.83 -0.27
CA VAL A 41 -5.33 5.36 -0.27
C VAL A 41 -5.30 6.88 -0.07
N GLY A 42 -6.24 7.62 -0.70
CA GLY A 42 -6.38 9.05 -0.49
C GLY A 42 -6.68 9.38 0.97
N LEU A 43 -7.72 8.77 1.53
CA LEU A 43 -8.13 8.96 2.93
C LEU A 43 -7.05 8.50 3.92
N PHE A 44 -6.31 7.44 3.60
CA PHE A 44 -5.19 6.97 4.40
C PHE A 44 -4.09 8.04 4.51
N GLY A 45 -3.79 8.74 3.41
CA GLY A 45 -2.87 9.88 3.41
C GLY A 45 -3.41 11.08 4.18
N GLU A 46 -4.64 11.49 3.90
CA GLU A 46 -5.30 12.66 4.52
C GLU A 46 -5.45 12.51 6.05
N LEU A 47 -5.72 11.30 6.52
CA LEU A 47 -5.95 11.01 7.94
C LEU A 47 -4.70 10.50 8.67
N TYR A 48 -3.54 10.45 8.02
CA TYR A 48 -2.33 9.95 8.64
C TYR A 48 -1.89 10.86 9.81
N PRO A 49 -1.71 10.35 11.05
CA PRO A 49 -1.57 11.18 12.24
C PRO A 49 -0.14 11.71 12.44
N CYS A 50 0.43 12.29 11.38
CA CYS A 50 1.68 13.03 11.33
C CYS A 50 1.56 14.05 10.18
N GLY A 51 1.43 15.35 10.50
CA GLY A 51 1.12 16.38 9.49
C GLY A 51 2.12 16.47 8.34
N GLU A 52 3.42 16.54 8.65
CA GLU A 52 4.49 16.53 7.64
C GLU A 52 4.48 15.24 6.79
N CYS A 53 4.27 14.08 7.44
CA CYS A 53 4.26 12.79 6.76
C CYS A 53 3.06 12.68 5.81
N ALA A 54 1.89 13.18 6.23
CA ALA A 54 0.66 13.20 5.45
C ALA A 54 0.80 14.10 4.22
N GLU A 55 1.30 15.33 4.42
CA GLU A 55 1.55 16.27 3.33
C GLU A 55 2.52 15.70 2.29
N ASP A 56 3.64 15.15 2.74
CA ASP A 56 4.62 14.50 1.88
C ASP A 56 4.02 13.33 1.10
N PHE A 57 3.25 12.48 1.77
CA PHE A 57 2.62 11.32 1.15
C PHE A 57 1.58 11.74 0.10
N LEU A 58 0.78 12.77 0.37
CA LEU A 58 -0.18 13.31 -0.59
C LEU A 58 0.52 13.92 -1.80
N GLN A 59 1.63 14.64 -1.61
CA GLN A 59 2.44 15.14 -2.72
C GLN A 59 3.01 14.00 -3.56
N LEU A 60 3.50 12.94 -2.94
CA LEU A 60 3.95 11.72 -3.65
C LEU A 60 2.79 11.09 -4.43
N LEU A 61 1.60 11.02 -3.84
CA LEU A 61 0.41 10.43 -4.47
C LEU A 61 -0.02 11.19 -5.74
N THR A 62 0.22 12.50 -5.83
CA THR A 62 -0.03 13.26 -7.07
C THR A 62 0.89 12.86 -8.22
N LYS A 63 2.14 12.49 -7.90
CA LYS A 63 3.18 12.12 -8.88
C LYS A 63 3.12 10.63 -9.21
N LEU A 64 2.78 9.81 -8.22
CA LEU A 64 2.72 8.36 -8.29
C LEU A 64 1.33 7.88 -7.84
N PRO A 65 0.29 8.06 -8.67
CA PRO A 65 -1.06 7.64 -8.33
C PRO A 65 -1.14 6.13 -8.17
N VAL A 66 -2.00 5.69 -7.24
CA VAL A 66 -2.23 4.26 -6.97
C VAL A 66 -2.66 3.50 -8.22
N GLN A 67 -1.98 2.37 -8.47
CA GLN A 67 -2.29 1.47 -9.56
C GLN A 67 -3.29 0.41 -9.09
N THR A 68 -4.52 0.45 -9.59
CA THR A 68 -5.62 -0.40 -9.12
C THR A 68 -6.02 -1.48 -10.12
N SER A 69 -5.26 -1.70 -11.18
CA SER A 69 -5.63 -2.62 -12.27
C SER A 69 -5.61 -4.10 -11.85
N SER A 70 -4.76 -4.48 -10.90
CA SER A 70 -4.67 -5.82 -10.33
C SER A 70 -3.98 -5.81 -8.97
N ARG A 71 -4.03 -6.93 -8.24
CA ARG A 71 -3.25 -7.18 -7.03
C ARG A 71 -1.76 -6.88 -7.24
N LYS A 72 -1.16 -7.43 -8.29
CA LYS A 72 0.26 -7.22 -8.61
C LYS A 72 0.57 -5.74 -8.84
N ALA A 73 -0.27 -5.03 -9.60
CA ALA A 73 -0.07 -3.61 -9.85
C ALA A 73 -0.15 -2.77 -8.56
N ALA A 74 -1.14 -3.07 -7.71
CA ALA A 74 -1.35 -2.39 -6.43
C ALA A 74 -0.18 -2.63 -5.46
N ALA A 75 0.28 -3.88 -5.32
CA ALA A 75 1.38 -4.23 -4.42
C ALA A 75 2.72 -3.64 -4.89
N LEU A 76 3.01 -3.68 -6.19
CA LEU A 76 4.21 -3.05 -6.75
C LEU A 76 4.18 -1.54 -6.55
N TRP A 77 3.04 -0.88 -6.78
CA TRP A 77 2.89 0.54 -6.48
C TRP A 77 3.16 0.85 -5.00
N GLY A 78 2.62 0.04 -4.08
CA GLY A 78 2.85 0.19 -2.65
C GLY A 78 4.33 0.11 -2.29
N CYS A 79 5.08 -0.79 -2.93
CA CYS A 79 6.52 -0.88 -2.77
C CYS A 79 7.24 0.36 -3.29
N SER A 80 6.91 0.79 -4.52
CA SER A 80 7.52 1.97 -5.14
C SER A 80 7.31 3.24 -4.32
N ILE A 81 6.09 3.52 -3.86
CA ILE A 81 5.82 4.72 -3.05
C ILE A 81 6.49 4.65 -1.68
N HIS A 82 6.62 3.46 -1.09
CA HIS A 82 7.37 3.27 0.15
C HIS A 82 8.87 3.52 -0.08
N ASN A 83 9.43 3.12 -1.23
CA ASN A 83 10.81 3.42 -1.58
C ASN A 83 11.08 4.90 -1.80
N GLU A 84 10.12 5.69 -2.31
CA GLU A 84 10.26 7.15 -2.36
C GLU A 84 10.36 7.75 -0.95
N VAL A 85 9.60 7.23 0.01
CA VAL A 85 9.72 7.62 1.43
C VAL A 85 11.05 7.17 2.02
N ASN A 86 11.51 5.94 1.72
CA ASN A 86 12.83 5.46 2.15
C ASN A 86 13.95 6.36 1.64
N LYS A 87 13.93 6.70 0.36
CA LYS A 87 14.89 7.60 -0.28
C LYS A 87 14.92 8.97 0.40
N LYS A 88 13.75 9.57 0.66
CA LYS A 88 13.64 10.85 1.39
C LYS A 88 14.25 10.76 2.80
N LEU A 89 14.11 9.61 3.47
CA LEU A 89 14.64 9.35 4.81
C LEU A 89 16.08 8.81 4.81
N GLY A 90 16.75 8.71 3.66
CA GLY A 90 18.11 8.15 3.55
C GLY A 90 18.20 6.66 3.91
N LYS A 91 17.11 5.91 3.77
CA LYS A 91 17.04 4.47 4.02
C LYS A 91 17.37 3.68 2.74
N PRO A 92 17.91 2.46 2.86
CA PRO A 92 18.13 1.58 1.71
C PRO A 92 16.83 1.33 0.93
N GLU A 93 16.98 1.19 -0.38
CA GLU A 93 15.88 0.76 -1.25
C GLU A 93 15.50 -0.70 -0.95
N TYR A 94 14.21 -0.99 -1.00
CA TYR A 94 13.69 -2.35 -0.85
C TYR A 94 13.44 -2.98 -2.22
N ASP A 95 13.92 -4.20 -2.43
CA ASP A 95 13.64 -4.97 -3.66
C ASP A 95 12.18 -5.43 -3.70
N CYS A 96 11.43 -4.88 -4.65
CA CYS A 96 10.00 -5.16 -4.83
C CYS A 96 9.70 -6.54 -5.44
N GLY A 97 10.71 -7.33 -5.86
CA GLY A 97 10.53 -8.62 -6.53
C GLY A 97 9.61 -9.60 -5.80
N ASN A 98 9.74 -9.66 -4.47
CA ASN A 98 8.97 -10.59 -3.62
C ASN A 98 7.95 -9.87 -2.72
N VAL A 99 7.46 -8.68 -3.12
CA VAL A 99 6.56 -7.88 -2.28
C VAL A 99 5.26 -8.63 -1.92
N LEU A 100 4.72 -9.44 -2.84
CA LEU A 100 3.48 -10.18 -2.61
C LEU A 100 3.64 -11.30 -1.58
N GLU A 101 4.80 -11.95 -1.54
CA GLU A 101 5.08 -13.09 -0.64
C GLU A 101 5.34 -12.63 0.79
N LYS A 102 5.83 -11.41 0.97
CA LYS A 102 6.21 -10.87 2.28
C LYS A 102 5.03 -10.54 3.18
N TYR A 103 3.91 -10.12 2.60
CA TYR A 103 2.77 -9.60 3.35
C TYR A 103 1.61 -10.59 3.36
N ASP A 104 1.82 -11.67 4.13
CA ASP A 104 0.75 -12.61 4.49
C ASP A 104 -0.23 -11.94 5.48
N CYS A 105 -1.53 -12.18 5.28
CA CYS A 105 -2.57 -11.76 6.21
C CYS A 105 -2.71 -12.70 7.42
N GLY A 106 -2.11 -13.89 7.37
CA GLY A 106 -2.18 -14.90 8.41
C GLY A 106 -3.56 -15.57 8.51
N CYS A 107 -4.39 -15.45 7.46
CA CYS A 107 -5.77 -15.92 7.46
C CYS A 107 -5.94 -17.38 6.99
N GLY A 108 -4.84 -18.09 6.70
CA GLY A 108 -4.82 -19.38 5.98
C GLY A 108 -4.93 -19.21 4.46
N ASP A 109 -4.87 -20.34 3.73
CA ASP A 109 -4.97 -20.33 2.26
C ASP A 109 -6.31 -19.75 1.81
N GLU A 110 -6.27 -18.85 0.81
CA GLU A 110 -7.51 -18.39 0.18
C GLU A 110 -8.21 -19.58 -0.49
N PRO A 111 -9.50 -19.84 -0.23
CA PRO A 111 -10.25 -20.73 -1.12
C PRO A 111 -10.17 -20.14 -2.52
N GLU A 112 -9.72 -20.94 -3.51
CA GLU A 112 -9.66 -20.51 -4.91
C GLU A 112 -10.99 -19.87 -5.29
N LYS A 113 -11.00 -18.56 -5.56
CA LYS A 113 -12.18 -17.94 -6.15
C LYS A 113 -12.43 -18.61 -7.50
N PRO A 114 -13.65 -19.11 -7.78
CA PRO A 114 -13.95 -19.71 -9.08
C PRO A 114 -13.60 -18.71 -10.17
N LYS A 115 -12.83 -19.13 -11.17
CA LYS A 115 -12.52 -18.33 -12.36
C LYS A 115 -13.85 -17.82 -12.92
N ALA A 116 -14.00 -16.51 -13.04
CA ALA A 116 -15.19 -15.91 -13.66
C ALA A 116 -15.42 -16.58 -15.02
N ALA A 117 -16.62 -17.14 -15.20
CA ALA A 117 -16.97 -17.82 -16.44
C ALA A 117 -16.81 -16.86 -17.63
N PRO A 118 -16.26 -17.31 -18.76
CA PRO A 118 -16.19 -16.49 -19.95
C PRO A 118 -17.62 -16.15 -20.38
N LYS A 119 -17.89 -14.85 -20.60
CA LYS A 119 -19.05 -14.39 -21.37
C LYS A 119 -18.72 -14.44 -22.84
#